data_AF-A0A6V7IWR6-F1
#
_entry.id   AF-A0A6V7IWR6-F1
#
_cell.length_a   1.000
_cell.length_b   1.000
_cell.length_c   1.000
_cell.angle_alpha   90.00
_cell.angle_beta   90.00
_cell.angle_gamma   90.00
#
_symmetry.space_group_name_H-M   'P 1'
#
loop_
_entity.id
_entity.type
_entity.pdbx_description
1 polymer ?
#
loop_
_entity_poly.entity_id
_entity_poly.type
_entity_poly.pdbx_seq_one_letter_code
_entity_poly.pdbx_strand_id
1 'polypeptide(L)' 'HAIVCYLAQKYGKDDSLYPKDFQKRATIDQRLHFDGGVLFPLLRSMV' A
#
# COMPACT_ATOMS: atom_id res chain seq x y z
N HIS A 1 -1.44 -2.50 5.66
CA HIS A 1 -0.18 -2.14 4.94
C HIS A 1 0.72 -1.16 5.70
N ALA A 2 0.46 -0.85 6.98
CA ALA A 2 1.21 0.17 7.71
C ALA A 2 2.72 -0.09 7.83
N ILE A 3 3.13 -1.35 8.03
CA ILE A 3 4.55 -1.71 8.19
C ILE A 3 5.34 -1.42 6.90
N VAL A 4 4.84 -1.85 5.74
CA VAL A 4 5.53 -1.63 4.46
C VAL A 4 5.58 -0.15 4.08
N CYS A 5 4.51 0.61 4.36
CA CYS A 5 4.51 2.07 4.18
C CYS A 5 5.53 2.77 5.10
N TYR A 6 5.72 2.30 6.34
CA TYR A 6 6.72 2.84 7.25
C TYR A 6 8.14 2.58 6.74
N LEU A 7 8.42 1.34 6.31
CA LEU A 7 9.72 0.97 5.79
C LEU A 7 10.08 1.78 4.53
N ALA A 8 9.12 1.93 3.60
CA ALA A 8 9.30 2.73 2.40
C ALA A 8 9.58 4.21 2.74
N GLN A 9 8.86 4.78 3.71
CA GLN A 9 9.06 6.19 4.10
C GLN A 9 10.35 6.44 4.87
N LYS A 10 10.76 5.52 5.76
CA LYS A 10 11.92 5.73 6.64
C LYS A 10 13.24 5.30 6.01
N TYR A 11 13.22 4.24 5.21
CA TYR A 11 14.43 3.60 4.70
C TYR A 11 14.50 3.57 3.16
N GLY A 12 13.49 4.12 2.46
CA GLY A 12 13.53 4.25 1.00
C GLY A 12 14.67 5.16 0.55
N LYS A 13 15.42 4.74 -0.48
CA LYS A 13 16.46 5.58 -1.12
C LYS A 13 15.84 6.77 -1.84
N ASP A 14 14.62 6.60 -2.30
CA ASP A 14 13.82 7.57 -3.04
C ASP A 14 12.33 7.32 -2.76
N ASP A 15 11.49 8.28 -3.15
CA ASP A 15 10.06 8.25 -2.90
C ASP A 15 9.27 7.44 -3.98
N SER A 16 9.91 6.61 -4.82
CA SER A 16 9.21 5.88 -5.90
C SER A 16 8.19 4.87 -5.39
N LEU A 17 8.50 4.16 -4.30
CA LEU A 17 7.64 3.13 -3.73
C LEU A 17 6.43 3.69 -2.99
N TYR A 18 6.58 4.87 -2.38
CA TYR A 18 5.50 5.53 -1.65
C TYR A 18 5.62 7.07 -1.78
N PRO A 19 5.26 7.63 -2.95
CA PRO A 19 5.45 9.04 -3.29
C PRO A 19 4.84 9.96 -2.25
N LYS A 20 5.49 11.11 -2.00
CA LYS A 20 4.95 12.15 -1.11
C LYS A 20 3.88 13.02 -1.78
N ASP A 21 3.81 13.00 -3.10
CA ASP A 21 2.74 13.64 -3.86
C ASP A 21 1.37 13.06 -3.46
N PHE A 22 0.45 13.94 -3.07
CA PHE A 22 -0.83 13.53 -2.50
C PHE A 22 -1.70 12.74 -3.47
N GLN A 23 -1.71 13.08 -4.77
CA GLN A 23 -2.56 12.39 -5.74
C GLN A 23 -2.05 10.99 -6.04
N LYS A 24 -0.73 10.85 -6.24
CA LYS A 24 -0.08 9.54 -6.44
C LYS A 24 -0.22 8.67 -5.19
N ARG A 25 -0.01 9.25 -4.00
CA ARG A 25 -0.17 8.53 -2.73
C ARG A 25 -1.60 8.06 -2.51
N ALA A 26 -2.60 8.91 -2.77
CA ALA A 26 -4.00 8.55 -2.63
C ALA A 26 -4.37 7.34 -3.51
N THR A 27 -3.84 7.25 -4.73
CA THR A 27 -4.04 6.10 -5.62
C THR A 27 -3.42 4.82 -5.04
N ILE A 28 -2.22 4.92 -4.46
CA ILE A 28 -1.56 3.77 -3.82
C ILE A 28 -2.33 3.35 -2.56
N ASP A 29 -2.71 4.30 -1.71
CA ASP A 29 -3.47 4.02 -0.49
C ASP A 29 -4.81 3.36 -0.81
N GLN A 30 -5.52 3.80 -1.86
CA GLN A 30 -6.75 3.18 -2.32
C GLN A 30 -6.53 1.71 -2.71
N ARG A 31 -5.44 1.40 -3.42
CA ARG A 31 -5.08 0.01 -3.80
C ARG A 31 -4.69 -0.84 -2.59
N LEU A 32 -3.95 -0.28 -1.64
CA LEU A 32 -3.61 -0.97 -0.39
C LEU A 32 -4.87 -1.29 0.43
N HIS A 33 -5.81 -0.35 0.53
CA HIS A 33 -7.09 -0.60 1.20
C HIS A 33 -7.91 -1.68 0.49
N PHE A 34 -7.96 -1.65 -0.85
CA PHE A 34 -8.60 -2.71 -1.64
C PHE A 34 -7.96 -4.08 -1.41
N ASP A 35 -6.63 -4.16 -1.36
CA ASP A 35 -5.90 -5.40 -1.11
C ASP A 35 -6.26 -6.00 0.26
N GLY A 36 -6.22 -5.18 1.32
CA GLY A 36 -6.50 -5.65 2.68
C GLY A 36 -7.98 -5.89 2.98
N GLY A 37 -8.88 -5.16 2.33
CA GLY A 37 -10.32 -5.22 2.60
C GLY A 37 -11.11 -6.13 1.66
N VAL A 38 -10.60 -6.39 0.45
CA VAL A 38 -11.33 -7.14 -0.59
C VAL A 38 -10.49 -8.29 -1.13
N LEU A 39 -9.34 -8.01 -1.73
CA LEU A 39 -8.58 -9.02 -2.47
C LEU A 39 -8.06 -10.13 -1.56
N PHE A 40 -7.36 -9.78 -0.48
CA PHE A 40 -6.78 -10.75 0.43
C PHE A 40 -7.86 -11.59 1.16
N PRO A 41 -8.94 -11.00 1.72
CA PRO A 41 -10.04 -11.80 2.28
C PRO A 41 -10.67 -12.76 1.27
N LEU A 42 -10.90 -12.30 0.03
CA LEU A 42 -11.48 -13.12 -1.03
C LEU A 42 -10.55 -14.29 -1.40
N LEU A 43 -9.27 -14.03 -1.63
CA LEU A 43 -8.29 -15.08 -1.91
C LEU A 43 -8.17 -16.08 -0.76
N ARG A 44 -8.17 -15.59 0.50
CA ARG A 44 -8.13 -16.45 1.69
C ARG A 44 -9.35 -17.36 1.79
N SER A 45 -10.52 -16.92 1.31
CA SER A 45 -11.75 -17.73 1.35
C SER A 45 -11.81 -18.85 0.30
N MET A 46 -10.93 -18.81 -0.70
CA MET A 46 -10.88 -19.78 -1.79
C MET A 46 -9.98 -21.00 -1.50
N VAL A 47 -9.23 -20.97 -0.39
CA VAL A 47 -8.29 -22.03 0.03
C VAL A 47 -8.82 -22.71 1.30
#